data_AF-A0A0N4ZY96-F1
#
_entry.id   AF-A0A0N4ZY96-F1
#
_cell.length_a   1.000
_cell.length_b   1.000
_cell.length_c   1.000
_cell.angle_alpha   90.00
_cell.angle_beta   90.00
_cell.angle_gamma   90.00
#
_symmetry.space_group_name_H-M   'P 1'
#
loop_
_entity.id
_entity.type
_entity.pdbx_description
1 polymer ?
#
loop_
_entity_poly.entity_id
_entity_poly.type
_entity_poly.pdbx_seq_one_letter_code
_entity_poly.pdbx_strand_id
1 'polypeptide(L)'
;MPPVKRVVKKATSSDKEGLATKLQEMQQKFKDEIENDENILMNKAPGIIVKATEEVLKMMTSDLPDEFLNMPYKDFLSQMSNTSFANNSLNDTFTVFEHLHSKVKHGEASPATLKKYEDLKSSLKKI
;
A
#
# COMPACT_ATOMS: atom_id res chain seq x y z
N MET A 1 -59.50 -40.47 26.91
CA MET A 1 -58.09 -40.79 26.55
C MET A 1 -57.18 -40.14 27.59
N PRO A 2 -56.18 -40.84 28.15
CA PRO A 2 -55.25 -40.23 29.11
C PRO A 2 -54.19 -39.38 28.36
N PRO A 3 -53.61 -38.36 29.00
CA PRO A 3 -52.60 -37.51 28.36
C PRO A 3 -51.25 -38.25 28.28
N VAL A 4 -50.68 -38.29 27.07
CA VAL A 4 -49.35 -38.84 26.82
C VAL A 4 -48.32 -37.89 27.45
N LYS A 5 -47.70 -38.31 28.56
CA LYS A 5 -46.58 -37.59 29.17
C LYS A 5 -45.39 -37.62 28.20
N ARG A 6 -45.08 -36.46 27.59
CA ARG A 6 -43.85 -36.26 26.82
C ARG A 6 -42.66 -36.30 27.78
N VAL A 7 -41.89 -37.39 27.73
CA VAL A 7 -40.61 -37.49 28.45
C VAL A 7 -39.61 -36.63 27.68
N VAL A 8 -39.37 -35.41 28.16
CA VAL A 8 -38.26 -34.58 27.68
C VAL A 8 -36.98 -35.20 28.23
N LYS A 9 -36.29 -35.99 27.40
CA LYS A 9 -34.95 -36.50 27.72
C LYS A 9 -34.02 -35.29 27.87
N LYS A 10 -33.56 -35.05 29.10
CA LYS A 10 -32.55 -34.04 29.41
C LYS A 10 -31.23 -34.51 28.80
N ALA A 11 -30.66 -33.73 27.87
CA ALA A 11 -29.39 -34.05 27.23
C ALA A 11 -28.31 -34.32 28.29
N THR A 12 -27.60 -35.42 28.12
CA THR A 12 -26.56 -35.86 29.08
C THR A 12 -25.30 -35.01 28.91
N SER A 13 -24.43 -34.94 29.93
CA SER A 13 -23.18 -34.15 29.86
C SER A 13 -22.28 -34.59 28.69
N SER A 14 -22.31 -35.88 28.35
CA SER A 14 -21.58 -36.48 27.22
C SER A 14 -22.00 -35.91 25.86
N ASP A 15 -23.28 -35.58 25.65
CA ASP A 15 -23.77 -34.98 24.40
C ASP A 15 -23.28 -33.54 24.23
N LYS A 16 -23.03 -32.83 25.34
CA LYS A 16 -22.54 -31.44 25.33
C LYS A 16 -21.04 -31.38 25.08
N GLU A 17 -20.28 -32.34 25.60
CA GLU A 17 -18.84 -32.47 25.34
C GLU A 17 -18.58 -32.75 23.86
N GLY A 18 -19.32 -33.68 23.24
CA GLY A 18 -19.19 -33.96 21.80
C GLY A 18 -19.57 -32.79 20.88
N LEU A 19 -20.53 -31.95 21.29
CA LEU A 19 -20.87 -30.74 20.57
C LEU A 19 -19.76 -29.68 20.68
N ALA A 20 -19.20 -29.50 21.89
CA ALA A 20 -18.12 -28.57 22.13
C ALA A 20 -16.88 -28.92 21.30
N THR A 21 -16.49 -30.21 21.25
CA THR A 21 -15.36 -30.67 20.45
C THR A 21 -15.59 -30.40 18.96
N LYS A 22 -16.78 -30.69 18.42
CA LYS A 22 -17.12 -30.39 17.02
C LYS A 22 -17.06 -28.90 16.70
N LEU A 23 -17.52 -28.04 17.61
CA LEU A 23 -17.44 -26.59 17.43
C LEU A 23 -15.98 -26.13 17.41
N GLN A 24 -15.15 -26.71 18.26
CA GLN A 24 -13.71 -26.43 18.31
C GLN A 24 -12.97 -26.88 17.04
N GLU A 25 -13.30 -28.07 16.54
CA GLU A 25 -12.77 -28.60 15.27
C GLU A 25 -13.18 -27.71 14.08
N MET A 26 -14.44 -27.26 14.02
CA MET A 26 -14.88 -26.34 12.99
C MET A 26 -14.19 -24.98 13.09
N GLN A 27 -14.03 -24.43 14.29
CA GLN A 27 -13.30 -23.18 14.49
C GLN A 27 -11.86 -23.28 14.03
N GLN A 28 -11.17 -24.38 14.37
CA GLN A 28 -9.80 -24.61 13.93
C GLN A 28 -9.73 -24.73 12.40
N LYS A 29 -10.63 -25.50 11.79
CA LYS A 29 -10.70 -25.64 10.33
C LYS A 29 -10.89 -24.30 9.63
N PHE A 30 -11.81 -23.46 10.11
CA PHE A 30 -12.02 -22.13 9.53
C PHE A 30 -10.82 -21.21 9.72
N LYS A 31 -10.11 -21.33 10.86
CA LYS A 31 -8.88 -20.58 11.08
C LYS A 31 -7.80 -20.97 10.06
N ASP A 32 -7.62 -22.26 9.82
CA ASP A 32 -6.65 -22.77 8.86
C ASP A 32 -7.00 -22.35 7.42
N GLU A 33 -8.29 -22.34 7.05
CA GLU A 33 -8.77 -21.86 5.75
C GLU A 33 -8.49 -20.36 5.57
N ILE A 34 -8.76 -19.54 6.58
CA ILE A 34 -8.49 -18.08 6.55
C ILE A 34 -6.99 -17.81 6.40
N GLU A 35 -6.15 -18.50 7.17
CA GLU A 35 -4.70 -18.32 7.14
C GLU A 35 -4.12 -18.72 5.76
N ASN A 36 -4.64 -19.80 5.16
CA ASN A 36 -4.27 -20.21 3.82
C ASN A 36 -4.67 -19.16 2.77
N ASP A 37 -5.89 -18.64 2.83
CA ASP A 37 -6.36 -17.63 1.89
C ASP A 37 -5.59 -16.32 2.03
N GLU A 38 -5.27 -15.90 3.26
CA GLU A 38 -4.42 -14.75 3.54
C GLU A 38 -3.04 -14.92 2.90
N ASN A 39 -2.42 -16.10 3.07
CA ASN A 39 -1.12 -16.40 2.48
C ASN A 39 -1.18 -16.39 0.94
N ILE A 40 -2.26 -16.91 0.35
CA ILE A 40 -2.47 -16.85 -1.11
C ILE A 40 -2.57 -15.40 -1.58
N LEU A 41 -3.33 -14.56 -0.89
CA LEU A 41 -3.49 -13.13 -1.21
C LEU A 41 -2.17 -12.37 -1.10
N MET A 42 -1.44 -12.58 -0.01
CA MET A 42 -0.14 -11.94 0.23
C MET A 42 0.90 -12.31 -0.82
N ASN A 43 0.85 -13.54 -1.37
CA ASN A 43 1.79 -13.97 -2.42
C ASN A 43 1.34 -13.58 -3.83
N LYS A 44 0.03 -13.59 -4.12
CA LYS A 44 -0.49 -13.27 -5.46
C LYS A 44 -0.54 -11.77 -5.73
N ALA A 45 -0.89 -10.94 -4.75
CA ALA A 45 -1.05 -9.50 -4.96
C ALA A 45 0.25 -8.81 -5.43
N PRO A 46 1.43 -9.05 -4.82
CA PRO A 46 2.68 -8.50 -5.32
C PRO A 46 3.00 -8.96 -6.74
N GLY A 47 2.72 -10.24 -7.06
CA GLY A 47 2.97 -10.78 -8.39
C GLY A 47 2.14 -10.11 -9.49
N ILE A 48 0.90 -9.69 -9.19
CA ILE A 48 0.06 -8.94 -10.13
C ILE A 48 0.62 -7.53 -10.34
N ILE A 49 1.03 -6.85 -9.26
CA ILE A 49 1.61 -5.50 -9.34
C ILE A 49 2.89 -5.51 -10.18
N VAL A 50 3.78 -6.48 -9.95
CA VAL A 50 5.03 -6.63 -10.71
C VAL A 50 4.74 -6.82 -12.20
N LYS A 51 3.85 -7.75 -12.56
CA LYS A 51 3.49 -7.99 -13.97
C LYS A 51 2.87 -6.76 -14.64
N ALA A 52 1.95 -6.09 -13.96
CA ALA A 52 1.34 -4.87 -14.48
C ALA A 52 2.38 -3.75 -14.66
N THR A 53 3.31 -3.62 -13.72
CA THR A 53 4.40 -2.62 -13.81
C THR A 53 5.33 -2.93 -14.98
N GLU A 54 5.68 -4.19 -15.20
CA GLU A 54 6.50 -4.62 -16.34
C GLU A 54 5.81 -4.35 -17.67
N GLU A 55 4.50 -4.64 -17.79
CA GLU A 55 3.73 -4.38 -19.00
C GLU A 55 3.60 -2.87 -19.30
N VAL A 56 3.31 -2.06 -18.28
CA VAL A 56 3.23 -0.60 -18.43
C VAL A 56 4.59 -0.02 -18.80
N LEU A 57 5.66 -0.46 -18.15
CA LEU A 57 7.01 -0.02 -18.45
C LEU A 57 7.35 -0.36 -19.91
N LYS A 58 7.10 -1.60 -20.34
CA LYS A 58 7.32 -2.04 -21.73
C LYS A 58 6.51 -1.22 -22.73
N MET A 59 5.25 -0.91 -22.43
CA MET A 59 4.40 -0.09 -23.29
C MET A 59 4.90 1.36 -23.40
N MET A 60 5.44 1.92 -22.31
CA MET A 60 6.00 3.28 -22.32
C MET A 60 7.35 3.34 -23.02
N THR A 61 8.15 2.26 -22.94
CA THR A 61 9.52 2.22 -23.47
C THR A 61 9.67 1.60 -24.85
N SER A 62 8.68 0.85 -25.36
CA SER A 62 8.79 0.18 -26.67
C SER A 62 9.00 1.13 -27.84
N ASP A 63 8.43 2.33 -27.73
CA ASP A 63 8.43 3.32 -28.82
C ASP A 63 9.45 4.44 -28.57
N LEU A 64 10.19 4.36 -27.45
CA LEU A 64 11.23 5.32 -27.10
C LEU A 64 12.52 5.00 -27.87
N PRO A 65 13.14 5.98 -28.55
CA PRO A 65 14.46 5.80 -29.14
C PRO A 65 15.50 5.38 -28.10
N ASP A 66 16.44 4.51 -28.50
CA ASP A 66 17.51 3.99 -27.64
C ASP A 66 18.32 5.09 -26.96
N GLU A 67 18.46 6.25 -27.60
CA GLU A 67 19.13 7.43 -27.04
C GLU A 67 18.44 7.96 -25.77
N PHE A 68 17.11 7.90 -25.70
CA PHE A 68 16.36 8.30 -24.50
C PHE A 68 16.35 7.22 -23.43
N LEU A 69 16.41 5.93 -23.81
CA LEU A 69 16.49 4.82 -22.86
C LEU A 69 17.86 4.77 -22.15
N ASN A 70 18.93 5.16 -22.85
CA ASN A 70 20.30 5.16 -22.33
C ASN A 70 20.72 6.49 -21.71
N MET A 71 19.86 7.50 -21.77
CA MET A 71 20.10 8.84 -21.23
C MET A 71 19.93 8.87 -19.70
N PRO A 72 20.78 9.61 -18.96
CA PRO A 72 20.55 9.86 -17.54
C PRO A 72 19.18 10.52 -17.32
N TYR A 73 18.38 10.01 -16.39
CA TYR A 73 17.01 10.48 -16.15
C TYR A 73 16.91 12.00 -15.94
N LYS A 74 17.93 12.61 -15.33
CA LYS A 74 18.01 14.07 -15.15
C LYS A 74 18.05 14.82 -16.48
N ASP A 75 18.80 14.30 -17.45
CA ASP A 75 18.96 14.91 -18.77
C ASP A 75 17.69 14.69 -19.60
N PHE A 76 17.05 13.53 -19.46
CA PHE A 76 15.73 13.25 -20.05
C PHE A 76 14.67 14.25 -19.61
N LEU A 77 14.57 14.50 -18.30
CA LEU A 77 13.62 15.49 -17.76
C LEU A 77 13.92 16.91 -18.27
N SER A 78 15.20 17.27 -18.40
CA SER A 78 15.58 18.59 -18.92
C SER A 78 15.18 18.78 -20.40
N GLN A 79 15.25 17.72 -21.21
CA GLN A 79 14.79 17.77 -22.60
C GLN A 79 13.27 17.78 -22.71
N MET A 80 12.58 17.03 -21.83
CA MET A 80 11.12 17.07 -21.76
C MET A 80 10.58 18.42 -21.32
N SER A 81 11.29 19.16 -20.46
CA SER A 81 10.89 20.51 -20.01
C SER A 81 10.80 21.55 -21.13
N ASN A 82 11.41 21.30 -22.29
CA ASN A 82 11.32 22.12 -23.50
C ASN A 82 10.27 21.62 -24.51
N THR A 83 9.71 20.44 -24.31
CA THR A 83 8.57 19.93 -25.10
C THR A 83 7.29 20.19 -24.32
N SER A 84 6.14 20.36 -24.98
CA SER A 84 4.86 20.74 -24.38
C SER A 84 4.30 19.75 -23.32
N PHE A 85 5.08 18.76 -22.88
CA PHE A 85 4.87 17.93 -21.69
C PHE A 85 5.31 18.63 -20.39
N ALA A 86 5.20 19.95 -20.32
CA ALA A 86 5.21 20.68 -19.05
C ALA A 86 3.96 20.27 -18.24
N ASN A 87 4.01 19.06 -17.69
CA ASN A 87 3.03 18.54 -16.78
C ASN A 87 3.23 19.34 -15.50
N ASN A 88 2.42 20.39 -15.32
CA ASN A 88 2.38 21.26 -14.14
C ASN A 88 1.99 20.52 -12.85
N SER A 89 2.11 19.19 -12.78
CA SER A 89 1.71 18.39 -11.62
C SER A 89 2.71 17.28 -11.25
N LEU A 90 3.94 17.29 -11.76
CA LEU A 90 4.86 16.16 -11.51
C LEU A 90 5.58 16.20 -10.17
N ASN A 91 5.52 17.29 -9.39
CA ASN A 91 6.09 17.23 -8.05
C ASN A 91 5.60 18.34 -7.10
N ASP A 92 4.34 18.29 -6.67
CA ASP A 92 3.82 19.20 -5.63
C ASP A 92 4.73 19.24 -4.38
N THR A 93 5.40 18.13 -4.07
CA THR A 93 6.34 18.06 -2.93
C THR A 93 7.63 18.85 -3.21
N PHE A 94 8.20 18.77 -4.41
CA PHE A 94 9.39 19.54 -4.77
C PHE A 94 9.07 21.03 -4.90
N THR A 95 7.94 21.40 -5.50
CA THR A 95 7.49 22.80 -5.60
C THR A 95 7.22 23.40 -4.22
N VAL A 96 6.63 22.63 -3.30
CA VAL A 96 6.48 23.06 -1.89
C VAL A 96 7.83 23.25 -1.22
N PHE A 97 8.81 22.39 -1.48
CA PHE A 97 10.15 22.53 -0.93
C PHE A 97 10.91 23.74 -1.51
N GLU A 98 10.83 23.97 -2.82
CA GLU A 98 11.42 25.16 -3.45
C GLU A 98 10.77 26.44 -2.93
N HIS A 99 9.44 26.45 -2.79
CA HIS A 99 8.74 27.59 -2.22
C HIS A 99 9.16 27.84 -0.76
N LEU A 100 9.29 26.77 0.03
CA LEU A 100 9.76 26.83 1.42
C LEU A 100 11.19 27.37 1.50
N HIS A 101 12.10 26.85 0.68
CA HIS A 101 13.49 27.28 0.58
C HIS A 101 13.60 28.74 0.16
N SER A 102 12.81 29.16 -0.84
CA SER A 102 12.76 30.55 -1.32
C SER A 102 12.30 31.50 -0.21
N LYS A 103 11.24 31.17 0.52
CA LYS A 103 10.75 31.98 1.65
C LYS A 103 11.82 32.15 2.74
N VAL A 104 12.58 31.11 3.04
CA VAL A 104 13.68 31.18 4.02
C VAL A 104 14.84 32.04 3.50
N LYS A 105 15.25 31.85 2.24
CA LYS A 105 16.35 32.58 1.62
C LYS A 105 16.09 34.09 1.50
N HIS A 106 14.84 34.48 1.23
CA HIS A 106 14.44 35.89 1.08
C HIS A 106 14.02 36.54 2.40
N GLY A 107 14.10 35.82 3.54
CA GLY A 107 13.75 36.36 4.86
C GLY A 107 12.26 36.54 5.11
N GLU A 108 11.41 36.01 4.23
CA GLU A 108 9.94 36.08 4.30
C GLU A 108 9.32 34.91 5.09
N ALA A 109 10.15 34.01 5.61
CA ALA A 109 9.70 32.84 6.35
C ALA A 109 9.23 33.22 7.76
N SER A 110 8.02 32.79 8.11
CA SER A 110 7.56 32.83 9.50
C SER A 110 8.43 31.92 10.40
N PRO A 111 8.46 32.15 11.73
CA PRO A 111 9.18 31.27 12.65
C PRO A 111 8.78 29.79 12.56
N ALA A 112 7.50 29.51 12.30
CA ALA A 112 6.99 28.16 12.09
C ALA A 112 7.48 27.54 10.76
N THR A 113 7.62 28.36 9.72
CA THR A 113 8.15 27.98 8.40
C THR A 113 9.64 27.67 8.46
N LEU A 114 10.41 28.48 9.18
CA LEU A 114 11.84 28.29 9.45
C LEU A 114 12.10 26.96 10.18
N LYS A 115 11.32 26.67 11.23
CA LYS A 115 11.44 25.42 11.98
C LYS A 115 11.21 24.20 11.08
N LYS A 116 10.14 24.20 10.27
CA LYS A 116 9.85 23.12 9.31
C LYS A 116 10.99 22.90 8.30
N TYR A 117 11.59 23.98 7.82
CA TYR A 117 12.71 23.91 6.89
C TYR A 117 13.96 23.27 7.53
N GLU A 118 14.31 23.65 8.76
CA GLU A 118 15.45 23.06 9.47
C GLU A 118 15.21 21.59 9.87
N ASP A 119 13.97 21.22 10.23
CA ASP A 119 13.59 19.83 10.52
C ASP A 119 13.75 18.94 9.26
N LEU A 120 13.32 19.42 8.10
CA LEU A 120 13.48 18.73 6.81
C LEU A 120 14.96 18.59 6.42
N LYS A 121 15.73 19.67 6.54
CA LYS A 121 17.17 19.69 6.26
C LYS A 121 17.94 18.74 7.16
N SER A 122 17.56 18.63 8.43
CA SER A 122 18.19 17.71 9.39
C SER A 122 17.86 16.25 9.10
N SER A 123 16.65 15.97 8.58
CA SER A 123 16.22 14.62 8.20
C SER A 123 16.94 14.12 6.94
N LEU A 124 17.25 15.02 6.00
CA LEU A 124 17.98 14.69 4.76
C LEU A 124 19.50 14.49 4.96
N LYS A 125 20.08 14.97 6.06
CA LYS A 125 21.51 14.75 6.40
C LYS A 125 21.80 13.40 7.06
N LYS A 126 20.76 12.63 7.40
CA LYS A 126 20.86 11.34 8.11
C LYS A 126 20.83 10.12 7.16
N ILE A 127 20.79 10.38 5.85
CA ILE A 127 20.89 9.40 4.76
C ILE A 127 22.25 9.62 4.10
#